data_AF-A0A8H7DIB9-F1
#
_entry.id   AF-A0A8H7DIB9-F1
#
_cell.length_a   1.000
_cell.length_b   1.000
_cell.length_c   1.000
_cell.angle_alpha   90.00
_cell.angle_beta   90.00
_cell.angle_gamma   90.00
#
_symmetry.space_group_name_H-M   'P 1'
#
loop_
_entity.id
_entity.type
_entity.pdbx_description
1 polymer ?
#
loop_
_entity_poly.entity_id
_entity_poly.type
_entity_poly.pdbx_seq_one_letter_code
_entity_poly.pdbx_strand_id
1 'polypeptide(L)'
;MYTPGIKSDVLVIFLKRGKLGKSPSDSLMNLLALFAALAALEGTCAVLYENAADLASLNVQFDFIVVGGGTGGLVVANRLTENPNYSVLVLEAGGSNTDILNIIVPFYCTRATPDTPQDWNFSTTAQVGLNGRSIAYPRGHVLGGSSSVNSMVYTRGSKDDYDRYARVSGDDGWSWDRLVPYMRKTEHFQPPKTQNTTEQFNPAVHSFTGVNDVSLPGFPRDTDARVFATTSVLSDEFPFNIDMNSGNPLGIGWIQSSINLSDASRSSSATSYLAPQHIARPNLHVVLNTLVTRILRSGSNSRTGKPTFQTVEYTSSTRGSARFRVTATKEVILSAGSIGTPAYPNAFRDWRFRKFDIAWNSTGPQPSFCRPELD
;
A
#
# COMPACT_ATOMS: atom_id res chain seq x y z
N MET A 1 30.98 10.39 -4.05
CA MET A 1 30.07 11.39 -4.67
C MET A 1 29.60 10.81 -5.99
N TYR A 2 28.39 10.25 -6.00
CA TYR A 2 27.76 9.74 -7.22
C TYR A 2 26.27 10.03 -7.08
N THR A 3 25.77 10.96 -7.88
CA THR A 3 24.35 11.31 -8.00
C THR A 3 23.65 10.26 -8.86
N PRO A 4 22.56 9.61 -8.41
CA PRO A 4 21.76 8.75 -9.27
C PRO A 4 20.95 9.62 -10.24
N GLY A 5 21.12 9.37 -11.53
CA GLY A 5 20.49 10.11 -12.61
C GLY A 5 19.01 9.77 -12.78
N ILE A 6 18.21 10.83 -12.88
CA ILE A 6 16.93 10.81 -13.57
C ILE A 6 17.22 10.42 -15.02
N LYS A 7 16.79 9.24 -15.45
CA LYS A 7 16.93 8.82 -16.85
C LYS A 7 16.15 9.77 -17.75
N SER A 8 16.92 10.49 -18.55
CA SER A 8 16.54 11.29 -19.69
C SER A 8 16.07 10.41 -20.85
N ASP A 9 14.83 9.90 -20.81
CA ASP A 9 14.24 9.18 -21.95
C ASP A 9 13.38 10.06 -22.88
N VAL A 10 13.29 11.37 -22.62
CA VAL A 10 12.62 12.33 -23.51
C VAL A 10 13.58 12.92 -24.57
N LEU A 11 14.90 12.82 -24.37
CA LEU A 11 15.87 13.53 -25.21
C LEU A 11 16.38 12.74 -26.44
N VAL A 12 16.11 11.43 -26.55
CA VAL A 12 16.74 10.58 -27.59
C VAL A 12 15.89 10.38 -28.86
N ILE A 13 14.64 10.82 -28.89
CA ILE A 13 13.75 10.56 -30.04
C ILE A 13 13.92 11.58 -31.18
N PHE A 14 14.44 12.78 -30.94
CA PHE A 14 14.51 13.82 -31.98
C PHE A 14 15.82 13.90 -32.79
N LEU A 15 16.88 13.17 -32.40
CA LEU A 15 18.18 13.26 -33.10
C LEU A 15 18.39 12.24 -34.22
N LYS A 16 17.42 11.34 -34.50
CA LYS A 16 17.63 10.26 -35.49
C LYS A 16 16.91 10.40 -36.83
N ARG A 17 16.14 11.48 -37.07
CA ARG A 17 15.58 11.76 -38.40
C ARG A 17 15.50 13.26 -38.67
N GLY A 18 16.49 13.79 -39.39
CA GLY A 18 16.47 15.18 -39.86
C GLY A 18 17.73 15.56 -40.63
N LYS A 19 17.93 15.00 -41.83
CA LYS A 19 18.70 15.72 -42.85
C LYS A 19 17.87 16.95 -43.22
N LEU A 20 18.22 18.13 -42.74
CA LEU A 20 17.70 19.40 -43.26
C LEU A 20 18.70 20.52 -42.91
N GLY A 21 19.28 21.12 -43.96
CA GLY A 21 19.97 22.39 -43.82
C GLY A 21 18.98 23.46 -43.37
N LYS A 22 19.21 24.05 -42.20
CA LYS A 22 18.48 25.21 -41.73
C LYS A 22 19.43 26.21 -41.06
N SER A 23 19.12 27.48 -41.29
CA SER A 23 19.83 28.68 -40.83
C SER A 23 20.02 28.67 -39.30
N PRO A 24 21.13 29.24 -38.77
CA PRO A 24 21.37 29.41 -37.33
C PRO A 24 20.21 30.05 -36.54
N SER A 25 19.39 30.87 -37.20
CA SER A 25 18.22 31.54 -36.60
C SER A 25 17.11 30.58 -36.16
N ASP A 26 16.91 29.50 -36.92
CA ASP A 26 15.83 28.52 -36.66
C ASP A 26 16.18 27.63 -35.45
N SER A 27 17.48 27.40 -35.25
CA SER A 27 18.00 26.63 -34.12
C SER A 27 17.80 27.37 -32.79
N LEU A 28 18.00 28.69 -32.78
CA LEU A 28 17.79 29.53 -31.60
C LEU A 28 16.31 29.65 -31.23
N MET A 29 15.43 29.80 -32.22
CA MET A 29 13.97 29.84 -32.00
C MET A 29 13.43 28.51 -31.49
N ASN A 30 13.92 27.38 -32.00
CA ASN A 30 13.55 26.05 -31.49
C ASN A 30 14.06 25.82 -30.06
N LEU A 31 15.24 26.33 -29.72
CA LEU A 31 15.79 26.24 -28.38
C LEU A 31 14.97 27.08 -27.38
N LEU A 32 14.59 28.31 -27.77
CA LEU A 32 13.72 29.16 -26.96
C LEU A 32 12.32 28.58 -26.79
N ALA A 33 11.76 27.97 -27.83
CA ALA A 33 10.47 27.26 -27.74
C ALA A 33 10.56 26.02 -26.81
N LEU A 34 11.69 25.31 -26.81
CA LEU A 34 11.94 24.20 -25.88
C LEU A 34 12.08 24.70 -24.44
N PHE A 35 12.78 25.81 -24.20
CA PHE A 35 12.86 26.44 -22.89
C PHE A 35 11.51 26.96 -22.41
N ALA A 36 10.68 27.54 -23.29
CA ALA A 36 9.32 27.95 -22.96
C ALA A 36 8.40 26.76 -22.67
N ALA A 37 8.54 25.64 -23.39
CA ALA A 37 7.81 24.41 -23.11
C ALA A 37 8.25 23.72 -21.80
N LEU A 38 9.55 23.82 -21.45
CA LEU A 38 10.10 23.38 -20.17
C LEU A 38 9.69 24.29 -19.00
N ALA A 39 9.57 25.60 -19.24
CA ALA A 39 9.06 26.55 -18.25
C ALA A 39 7.52 26.45 -18.08
N ALA A 40 6.80 26.01 -19.10
CA ALA A 40 5.36 25.70 -19.01
C ALA A 40 5.07 24.34 -18.34
N LEU A 41 6.10 23.55 -18.04
CA LEU A 41 6.04 22.40 -17.14
C LEU A 41 6.17 22.85 -15.67
N GLU A 42 5.44 23.88 -15.25
CA GLU A 42 5.06 24.07 -13.85
C GLU A 42 3.93 23.07 -13.48
N GLY A 43 4.11 21.80 -13.85
CA GLY A 43 3.41 20.72 -13.21
C GLY A 43 4.21 20.41 -11.97
N THR A 44 3.69 20.70 -10.78
CA THR A 44 4.21 20.11 -9.54
C THR A 44 4.06 18.61 -9.66
N CYS A 45 5.05 17.93 -10.26
CA CYS A 45 5.17 16.48 -10.18
C CYS A 45 5.11 16.11 -8.70
N ALA A 46 4.48 14.99 -8.36
CA ALA A 46 4.63 14.51 -7.00
C ALA A 46 6.12 14.42 -6.69
N VAL A 47 6.47 14.95 -5.54
CA VAL A 47 7.83 14.89 -5.07
C VAL A 47 7.83 13.85 -3.97
N LEU A 48 8.64 12.82 -4.18
CA LEU A 48 9.15 12.03 -3.08
C LEU A 48 10.16 12.91 -2.36
N TYR A 49 9.80 13.36 -1.17
CA TYR A 49 10.70 14.16 -0.34
C TYR A 49 11.47 13.21 0.57
N GLU A 50 12.79 13.34 0.58
CA GLU A 50 13.65 12.51 1.42
C GLU A 50 13.76 13.05 2.86
N ASN A 51 13.43 14.32 3.08
CA ASN A 51 13.58 14.97 4.39
C ASN A 51 12.31 15.68 4.85
N ALA A 52 12.00 15.53 6.14
CA ALA A 52 10.88 16.20 6.79
C ALA A 52 10.94 17.74 6.70
N ALA A 53 12.14 18.33 6.60
CA ALA A 53 12.33 19.77 6.45
C ALA A 53 11.85 20.28 5.09
N ASP A 54 11.87 19.43 4.06
CA ASP A 54 11.41 19.77 2.71
C ASP A 54 9.90 20.01 2.69
N LEU A 55 9.16 19.42 3.64
CA LEU A 55 7.73 19.69 3.79
C LEU A 55 7.46 21.12 4.29
N ALA A 56 8.34 21.70 5.09
CA ALA A 56 8.16 23.07 5.60
C ALA A 56 8.37 24.14 4.51
N SER A 57 9.05 23.80 3.41
CA SER A 57 9.18 24.66 2.23
C SER A 57 8.01 24.51 1.26
N LEU A 58 7.15 23.49 1.42
CA LEU A 58 5.94 23.35 0.63
C LEU A 58 4.90 24.36 1.09
N ASN A 59 4.63 25.35 0.25
CA ASN A 59 3.46 26.23 0.39
C ASN A 59 2.18 25.54 -0.11
N VAL A 60 1.97 24.28 0.29
CA VAL A 60 0.85 23.44 -0.15
C VAL A 60 -0.03 23.10 1.05
N GLN A 61 -1.33 23.29 0.88
CA GLN A 61 -2.33 22.85 1.84
C GLN A 61 -2.80 21.43 1.48
N PHE A 62 -2.92 20.55 2.49
CA PHE A 62 -3.33 19.17 2.31
C PHE A 62 -4.74 18.94 2.83
N ASP A 63 -5.57 18.26 2.05
CA ASP A 63 -6.89 17.82 2.49
C ASP A 63 -6.80 16.63 3.43
N PHE A 64 -5.92 15.68 3.11
CA PHE A 64 -5.73 14.47 3.87
C PHE A 64 -4.26 14.28 4.24
N ILE A 65 -4.03 13.84 5.47
CA ILE A 65 -2.71 13.39 5.91
C ILE A 65 -2.81 11.91 6.27
N VAL A 66 -2.05 11.07 5.59
CA VAL A 66 -1.91 9.64 5.87
C VAL A 66 -0.64 9.41 6.69
N VAL A 67 -0.82 8.90 7.91
CA VAL A 67 0.28 8.59 8.83
C VAL A 67 0.73 7.16 8.59
N GLY A 68 1.87 6.98 7.93
CA GLY A 68 2.44 5.71 7.53
C GLY A 68 2.15 5.38 6.06
N GLY A 69 3.19 5.34 5.24
CA GLY A 69 3.19 4.87 3.86
C GLY A 69 3.30 3.35 3.75
N GLY A 70 2.57 2.62 4.60
CA GLY A 70 2.57 1.16 4.65
C GLY A 70 1.57 0.49 3.69
N THR A 71 1.25 -0.77 3.98
CA THR A 71 0.32 -1.59 3.16
C THR A 71 -1.05 -0.94 2.98
N GLY A 72 -1.68 -0.47 4.07
CA GLY A 72 -2.99 0.20 4.00
C GLY A 72 -2.89 1.69 3.63
N GLY A 73 -1.88 2.39 4.13
CA GLY A 73 -1.76 3.84 3.94
C GLY A 73 -1.59 4.25 2.47
N LEU A 74 -0.76 3.53 1.72
CA LEU A 74 -0.58 3.83 0.28
C LEU A 74 -1.81 3.49 -0.55
N VAL A 75 -2.61 2.51 -0.16
CA VAL A 75 -3.91 2.23 -0.80
C VAL A 75 -4.82 3.43 -0.62
N VAL A 76 -4.96 3.91 0.61
CA VAL A 76 -5.84 5.07 0.91
C VAL A 76 -5.36 6.31 0.18
N ALA A 77 -4.06 6.63 0.23
CA ALA A 77 -3.49 7.79 -0.45
C ALA A 77 -3.71 7.72 -1.98
N ASN A 78 -3.48 6.55 -2.58
CA ASN A 78 -3.72 6.34 -4.00
C ASN A 78 -5.20 6.52 -4.37
N ARG A 79 -6.15 6.00 -3.59
CA ARG A 79 -7.57 6.16 -3.91
C ARG A 79 -8.09 7.58 -3.69
N LEU A 80 -7.65 8.27 -2.64
CA LEU A 80 -8.03 9.66 -2.40
C LEU A 80 -7.56 10.58 -3.53
N THR A 81 -6.35 10.34 -4.04
CA THR A 81 -5.76 11.14 -5.13
C THR A 81 -6.31 10.82 -6.51
N GLU A 82 -7.22 9.83 -6.65
CA GLU A 82 -8.02 9.67 -7.87
C GLU A 82 -8.92 10.90 -8.12
N ASN A 83 -9.32 11.61 -7.05
CA ASN A 83 -9.97 12.90 -7.18
C ASN A 83 -8.91 14.02 -7.27
N PRO A 84 -8.79 14.73 -8.41
CA PRO A 84 -7.78 15.77 -8.59
C PRO A 84 -8.00 17.00 -7.67
N ASN A 85 -9.18 17.14 -7.06
CA ASN A 85 -9.49 18.22 -6.12
C ASN A 85 -9.02 17.93 -4.69
N TYR A 86 -8.47 16.74 -4.42
CA TYR A 86 -7.95 16.38 -3.10
C TYR A 86 -6.43 16.38 -3.12
N SER A 87 -5.81 17.13 -2.21
CA SER A 87 -4.38 17.09 -1.94
C SER A 87 -4.07 16.15 -0.77
N VAL A 88 -3.14 15.21 -0.97
CA VAL A 88 -2.84 14.16 0.02
C VAL A 88 -1.35 14.14 0.35
N LEU A 89 -1.05 14.17 1.64
CA LEU A 89 0.28 14.00 2.20
C LEU A 89 0.42 12.64 2.88
N VAL A 90 1.43 11.87 2.51
CA VAL A 90 1.84 10.65 3.21
C VAL A 90 3.12 10.94 3.99
N LEU A 91 3.10 10.65 5.28
CA LEU A 91 4.29 10.74 6.15
C LEU A 91 4.76 9.32 6.50
N GLU A 92 5.92 8.92 5.98
CA GLU A 92 6.53 7.61 6.21
C GLU A 92 7.80 7.75 7.05
N ALA A 93 7.92 6.94 8.10
CA ALA A 93 9.07 6.97 9.00
C ALA A 93 10.31 6.32 8.37
N GLY A 94 10.11 5.27 7.58
CA GLY A 94 11.17 4.58 6.86
C GLY A 94 11.68 5.32 5.62
N GLY A 95 12.76 4.78 5.07
CA GLY A 95 13.34 5.24 3.81
C GLY A 95 12.68 4.62 2.57
N SER A 96 13.30 4.85 1.41
CA SER A 96 12.84 4.30 0.13
C SER A 96 12.91 2.77 0.10
N ASN A 97 12.02 2.15 -0.69
CA ASN A 97 12.06 0.72 -1.01
C ASN A 97 12.81 0.39 -2.31
N THR A 98 13.37 1.39 -2.99
CA THR A 98 14.12 1.22 -4.25
C THR A 98 15.56 0.81 -4.00
N ASP A 99 16.18 0.12 -4.96
CA ASP A 99 17.59 -0.30 -4.94
C ASP A 99 18.03 -1.18 -3.75
N ILE A 100 17.08 -1.80 -3.05
CA ILE A 100 17.34 -2.72 -1.93
C ILE A 100 17.08 -4.15 -2.40
N LEU A 101 18.14 -4.88 -2.76
CA LEU A 101 18.03 -6.25 -3.29
C LEU A 101 17.25 -7.21 -2.38
N ASN A 102 17.38 -7.08 -1.06
CA ASN A 102 16.67 -7.92 -0.09
C ASN A 102 15.14 -7.70 -0.12
N ILE A 103 14.70 -6.52 -0.55
CA ILE A 103 13.28 -6.21 -0.80
C ILE A 103 12.87 -6.69 -2.19
N ILE A 104 13.64 -6.33 -3.22
CA ILE A 104 13.25 -6.50 -4.63
C ILE A 104 13.18 -7.98 -5.02
N VAL A 105 14.18 -8.78 -4.61
CA VAL A 105 14.30 -10.19 -4.99
C VAL A 105 13.48 -11.06 -4.04
N PRO A 106 12.43 -11.77 -4.50
CA PRO A 106 11.56 -12.55 -3.62
C PRO A 106 12.29 -13.56 -2.72
N PHE A 107 13.28 -14.27 -3.27
CA PHE A 107 14.04 -15.27 -2.52
C PHE A 107 14.84 -14.69 -1.33
N TYR A 108 15.13 -13.39 -1.35
CA TYR A 108 15.88 -12.72 -0.28
C TYR A 108 15.00 -12.13 0.83
N CYS A 109 13.68 -12.41 0.85
CA CYS A 109 12.77 -11.89 1.87
C CYS A 109 13.22 -12.19 3.31
N THR A 110 13.86 -13.34 3.57
CA THR A 110 14.40 -13.72 4.89
C THR A 110 15.62 -12.89 5.31
N ARG A 111 16.20 -12.11 4.40
CA ARG A 111 17.29 -11.16 4.65
C ARG A 111 16.80 -9.72 4.77
N ALA A 112 15.50 -9.47 4.56
CA ALA A 112 14.90 -8.15 4.69
C ALA A 112 14.60 -7.81 6.16
N THR A 113 14.35 -8.82 6.99
CA THR A 113 14.11 -8.72 8.44
C THR A 113 14.47 -10.05 9.12
N PRO A 114 14.77 -10.08 10.43
CA PRO A 114 14.93 -8.94 11.34
C PRO A 114 16.31 -8.27 11.22
N ASP A 115 16.58 -7.28 12.07
CA ASP A 115 17.90 -6.65 12.26
C ASP A 115 18.48 -5.94 11.02
N THR A 116 17.63 -5.30 10.25
CA THR A 116 18.01 -4.49 9.09
C THR A 116 17.51 -3.04 9.24
N PRO A 117 18.02 -2.08 8.45
CA PRO A 117 17.46 -0.72 8.41
C PRO A 117 15.98 -0.67 7.95
N GLN A 118 15.50 -1.72 7.28
CA GLN A 118 14.13 -1.85 6.79
C GLN A 118 13.18 -2.46 7.84
N ASP A 119 13.69 -2.83 9.02
CA ASP A 119 12.91 -3.35 10.14
C ASP A 119 12.76 -2.28 11.22
N TRP A 120 11.56 -2.16 11.79
CA TRP A 120 11.36 -1.43 13.05
C TRP A 120 12.10 -2.09 14.22
N ASN A 121 12.46 -3.37 14.05
CA ASN A 121 13.19 -4.19 15.00
C ASN A 121 12.52 -4.26 16.38
N PHE A 122 11.20 -4.46 16.38
CA PHE A 122 10.47 -4.69 17.62
C PHE A 122 10.80 -6.06 18.20
N SER A 123 10.75 -6.14 19.52
CA SER A 123 10.77 -7.39 20.26
C SER A 123 9.57 -7.43 21.19
N THR A 124 8.99 -8.62 21.39
CA THR A 124 7.93 -8.78 22.39
C THR A 124 8.53 -8.58 23.79
N THR A 125 7.70 -8.25 24.78
CA THR A 125 8.07 -8.50 26.17
C THR A 125 8.26 -10.01 26.40
N ALA A 126 8.84 -10.39 27.54
CA ALA A 126 8.93 -11.80 27.95
C ALA A 126 7.53 -12.44 27.99
N GLN A 127 7.33 -13.54 27.27
CA GLN A 127 6.04 -14.22 27.18
C GLN A 127 5.99 -15.41 28.14
N VAL A 128 5.00 -15.41 29.05
CA VAL A 128 4.78 -16.52 30.00
C VAL A 128 4.54 -17.84 29.25
N GLY A 129 3.72 -17.80 28.19
CA GLY A 129 3.45 -18.97 27.34
C GLY A 129 4.63 -19.46 26.50
N LEU A 130 5.78 -18.75 26.51
CA LEU A 130 6.99 -19.15 25.80
C LEU A 130 8.19 -19.30 26.75
N ASN A 131 7.95 -19.71 28.02
CA ASN A 131 8.97 -19.89 29.06
C ASN A 131 9.81 -18.62 29.31
N GLY A 132 9.17 -17.46 29.33
CA GLY A 132 9.83 -16.18 29.61
C GLY A 132 10.66 -15.63 28.45
N ARG A 133 10.63 -16.25 27.27
CA ARG A 133 11.35 -15.75 26.09
C ARG A 133 10.73 -14.45 25.56
N SER A 134 11.60 -13.55 25.13
CA SER A 134 11.28 -12.44 24.21
C SER A 134 11.62 -12.90 22.79
N ILE A 135 10.77 -12.55 21.81
CA ILE A 135 10.95 -12.92 20.41
C ILE A 135 10.95 -11.68 19.52
N ALA A 136 11.73 -11.73 18.43
CA ALA A 136 11.70 -10.71 17.39
C ALA A 136 10.29 -10.63 16.77
N TYR A 137 9.81 -9.42 16.53
CA TYR A 137 8.50 -9.13 15.96
C TYR A 137 8.67 -8.16 14.76
N PRO A 138 9.21 -8.66 13.64
CA PRO A 138 9.64 -7.81 12.53
C PRO A 138 8.47 -7.06 11.90
N ARG A 139 8.68 -5.77 11.62
CA ARG A 139 7.71 -4.88 10.95
C ARG A 139 8.46 -3.97 9.98
N GLY A 140 7.92 -3.75 8.79
CA GLY A 140 8.61 -2.91 7.80
C GLY A 140 8.71 -1.44 8.22
N HIS A 141 9.94 -0.95 8.34
CA HIS A 141 10.36 0.46 8.48
C HIS A 141 10.94 0.93 7.15
N VAL A 142 10.07 0.98 6.13
CA VAL A 142 10.41 1.31 4.74
C VAL A 142 9.12 1.68 4.02
N LEU A 143 9.18 2.48 2.95
CA LEU A 143 8.04 2.73 2.09
C LEU A 143 7.38 1.42 1.61
N GLY A 144 6.06 1.33 1.69
CA GLY A 144 5.28 0.11 1.50
C GLY A 144 5.12 -0.74 2.77
N GLY A 145 5.83 -0.38 3.84
CA GLY A 145 5.77 -1.00 5.16
C GLY A 145 6.06 -2.50 5.11
N SER A 146 5.31 -3.28 5.88
CA SER A 146 5.49 -4.75 5.92
C SER A 146 5.28 -5.45 4.58
N SER A 147 4.58 -4.87 3.60
CA SER A 147 4.47 -5.51 2.26
C SER A 147 5.79 -5.53 1.50
N SER A 148 6.69 -4.59 1.79
CA SER A 148 8.03 -4.52 1.20
C SER A 148 9.00 -5.55 1.80
N VAL A 149 8.66 -6.17 2.93
CA VAL A 149 9.58 -7.09 3.64
C VAL A 149 8.97 -8.46 3.99
N ASN A 150 7.68 -8.68 3.72
CA ASN A 150 7.01 -9.97 4.00
C ASN A 150 7.51 -11.11 3.09
N SER A 151 6.96 -12.32 3.28
CA SER A 151 7.26 -13.50 2.45
C SER A 151 6.41 -13.63 1.18
N MET A 152 5.70 -12.57 0.77
CA MET A 152 4.86 -12.46 -0.44
C MET A 152 3.69 -13.45 -0.57
N VAL A 153 3.45 -14.33 0.39
CA VAL A 153 2.28 -15.23 0.34
C VAL A 153 0.99 -14.41 0.19
N TYR A 154 0.26 -14.69 -0.88
CA TYR A 154 -1.02 -14.05 -1.16
C TYR A 154 -2.16 -15.00 -0.82
N THR A 155 -2.82 -14.73 0.30
CA THR A 155 -4.02 -15.45 0.74
C THR A 155 -5.07 -14.47 1.27
N ARG A 156 -6.34 -14.85 1.14
CA ARG A 156 -7.50 -14.21 1.76
C ARG A 156 -7.89 -14.99 3.03
N GLY A 157 -8.72 -14.37 3.87
CA GLY A 157 -9.34 -15.08 5.00
C GLY A 157 -10.47 -16.02 4.55
N SER A 158 -11.02 -16.78 5.50
CA SER A 158 -12.24 -17.54 5.26
C SER A 158 -13.46 -16.60 5.17
N LYS A 159 -14.50 -16.99 4.43
CA LYS A 159 -15.77 -16.24 4.40
C LYS A 159 -16.32 -16.02 5.82
N ASP A 160 -16.21 -17.05 6.66
CA ASP A 160 -16.69 -17.02 8.05
C ASP A 160 -16.00 -15.95 8.91
N ASP A 161 -14.72 -15.65 8.66
CA ASP A 161 -14.00 -14.60 9.39
C ASP A 161 -14.57 -13.20 9.10
N TYR A 162 -14.86 -12.90 7.83
CA TYR A 162 -15.42 -11.61 7.42
C TYR A 162 -16.91 -11.50 7.81
N ASP A 163 -17.68 -12.57 7.65
CA ASP A 163 -19.08 -12.59 8.09
C ASP A 163 -19.17 -12.47 9.63
N ARG A 164 -18.16 -12.97 10.36
CA ARG A 164 -17.99 -12.70 11.79
C ARG A 164 -17.66 -11.23 12.07
N TYR A 165 -16.81 -10.57 11.28
CA TYR A 165 -16.58 -9.13 11.42
C TYR A 165 -17.85 -8.33 11.25
N ALA A 166 -18.67 -8.62 10.23
CA ALA A 166 -19.97 -7.99 10.05
C ALA A 166 -20.87 -8.18 11.27
N ARG A 167 -20.97 -9.40 11.78
CA ARG A 167 -21.79 -9.72 12.95
C ARG A 167 -21.32 -9.01 14.23
N VAL A 168 -20.01 -9.00 14.51
CA VAL A 168 -19.45 -8.39 15.72
C VAL A 168 -19.54 -6.86 15.66
N SER A 169 -19.32 -6.27 14.50
CA SER A 169 -19.39 -4.81 14.31
C SER A 169 -20.83 -4.29 14.16
N GLY A 170 -21.78 -5.14 13.79
CA GLY A 170 -23.14 -4.75 13.40
C GLY A 170 -23.20 -4.03 12.05
N ASP A 171 -22.17 -4.19 11.21
CA ASP A 171 -22.04 -3.50 9.93
C ASP A 171 -21.82 -4.52 8.80
N ASP A 172 -22.87 -4.76 8.00
CA ASP A 172 -22.86 -5.71 6.88
C ASP A 172 -21.78 -5.36 5.84
N GLY A 173 -21.30 -4.11 5.78
CA GLY A 173 -20.21 -3.71 4.89
C GLY A 173 -18.92 -4.52 5.06
N TRP A 174 -18.75 -5.22 6.19
CA TRP A 174 -17.61 -6.09 6.46
C TRP A 174 -17.81 -7.56 6.11
N SER A 175 -18.98 -7.97 5.59
CA SER A 175 -19.22 -9.35 5.20
C SER A 175 -18.39 -9.73 3.97
N TRP A 176 -18.14 -11.03 3.78
CA TRP A 176 -17.34 -11.53 2.67
C TRP A 176 -17.85 -11.02 1.32
N ASP A 177 -19.17 -11.12 1.10
CA ASP A 177 -19.78 -10.76 -0.17
C ASP A 177 -19.64 -9.26 -0.48
N ARG A 178 -19.59 -8.41 0.57
CA ARG A 178 -19.35 -6.97 0.45
C ARG A 178 -17.88 -6.63 0.24
N LEU A 179 -16.97 -7.44 0.76
CA LEU A 179 -15.52 -7.20 0.65
C LEU A 179 -14.89 -7.79 -0.62
N VAL A 180 -15.45 -8.87 -1.19
CA VAL A 180 -14.93 -9.50 -2.44
C VAL A 180 -14.72 -8.50 -3.58
N PRO A 181 -15.62 -7.55 -3.87
CA PRO A 181 -15.38 -6.52 -4.89
C PRO A 181 -14.11 -5.69 -4.63
N TYR A 182 -13.78 -5.40 -3.38
CA TYR A 182 -12.57 -4.66 -3.00
C TYR A 182 -11.31 -5.54 -3.10
N MET A 183 -11.41 -6.81 -2.69
CA MET A 183 -10.31 -7.78 -2.89
C MET A 183 -9.96 -7.90 -4.38
N ARG A 184 -10.97 -7.99 -5.26
CA ARG A 184 -10.80 -7.97 -6.71
C ARG A 184 -10.18 -6.66 -7.22
N LYS A 185 -10.55 -5.51 -6.66
CA LYS A 185 -9.98 -4.20 -7.03
C LYS A 185 -8.48 -4.09 -6.68
N THR A 186 -8.03 -4.84 -5.68
CA THR A 186 -6.61 -4.91 -5.31
C THR A 186 -5.83 -5.86 -6.20
N GLU A 187 -6.41 -6.95 -6.66
CA GLU A 187 -5.69 -8.05 -7.30
C GLU A 187 -5.55 -7.92 -8.83
N HIS A 188 -4.32 -7.97 -9.31
CA HIS A 188 -3.97 -8.22 -10.70
C HIS A 188 -3.30 -9.61 -10.80
N PHE A 189 -4.12 -10.64 -10.97
CA PHE A 189 -3.65 -12.01 -11.08
C PHE A 189 -3.01 -12.26 -12.45
N GLN A 190 -1.82 -12.85 -12.45
CA GLN A 190 -1.03 -13.16 -13.64
C GLN A 190 -0.65 -14.64 -13.62
N PRO A 191 -1.36 -15.51 -14.36
CA PRO A 191 -0.91 -16.88 -14.52
C PRO A 191 0.34 -16.91 -15.41
N PRO A 192 1.34 -17.75 -15.10
CA PRO A 192 2.48 -17.99 -15.96
C PRO A 192 2.06 -18.40 -17.39
N LYS A 193 2.63 -17.73 -18.41
CA LYS A 193 2.27 -17.96 -19.83
C LYS A 193 2.94 -19.18 -20.45
N THR A 194 4.02 -19.66 -19.86
CA THR A 194 4.92 -20.68 -20.43
C THR A 194 4.71 -22.08 -19.85
N GLN A 195 3.75 -22.26 -18.94
CA GLN A 195 3.46 -23.53 -18.29
C GLN A 195 1.96 -23.81 -18.27
N ASN A 196 1.61 -25.10 -18.21
CA ASN A 196 0.24 -25.51 -17.99
C ASN A 196 -0.15 -25.21 -16.51
N THR A 197 -1.16 -24.38 -16.32
CA THR A 197 -1.68 -23.99 -15.01
C THR A 197 -3.04 -24.64 -14.69
N THR A 198 -3.42 -25.67 -15.45
CA THR A 198 -4.63 -26.48 -15.19
C THR A 198 -4.61 -26.97 -13.74
N GLU A 199 -5.74 -26.79 -13.04
CA GLU A 199 -5.89 -27.15 -11.63
C GLU A 199 -4.92 -26.44 -10.66
N GLN A 200 -4.26 -25.34 -11.07
CA GLN A 200 -3.42 -24.57 -10.16
C GLN A 200 -4.13 -23.38 -9.50
N PHE A 201 -5.26 -22.95 -10.05
CA PHE A 201 -6.08 -21.87 -9.51
C PHE A 201 -7.48 -21.91 -10.12
N ASN A 202 -8.43 -21.24 -9.47
CA ASN A 202 -9.77 -21.05 -10.01
C ASN A 202 -9.91 -19.63 -10.59
N PRO A 203 -9.96 -19.44 -11.93
CA PRO A 203 -10.04 -18.10 -12.52
C PRO A 203 -11.29 -17.32 -12.10
N ALA A 204 -12.36 -17.99 -11.67
CA ALA A 204 -13.60 -17.32 -11.24
C ALA A 204 -13.43 -16.53 -9.94
N VAL A 205 -12.47 -16.88 -9.08
CA VAL A 205 -12.25 -16.20 -7.78
C VAL A 205 -11.19 -15.10 -7.84
N HIS A 206 -10.59 -14.89 -9.01
CA HIS A 206 -9.53 -13.92 -9.24
C HIS A 206 -9.98 -12.72 -10.08
N SER A 207 -9.26 -11.62 -9.89
CA SER A 207 -9.30 -10.43 -10.73
C SER A 207 -8.02 -10.29 -11.52
N PHE A 208 -8.14 -9.85 -12.77
CA PHE A 208 -7.03 -9.68 -13.71
C PHE A 208 -6.77 -8.20 -14.04
N THR A 209 -7.33 -7.27 -13.25
CA THR A 209 -7.30 -5.84 -13.57
C THR A 209 -7.08 -4.94 -12.35
N GLY A 210 -6.78 -5.52 -11.19
CA GLY A 210 -6.46 -4.76 -9.99
C GLY A 210 -5.09 -4.09 -10.05
N VAL A 211 -4.56 -3.70 -8.90
CA VAL A 211 -3.36 -2.84 -8.80
C VAL A 211 -2.11 -3.62 -8.38
N ASN A 212 -2.27 -4.64 -7.54
CA ASN A 212 -1.18 -5.43 -6.99
C ASN A 212 -1.03 -6.74 -7.75
N ASP A 213 0.15 -6.98 -8.30
CA ASP A 213 0.45 -8.20 -9.05
C ASP A 213 0.45 -9.41 -8.12
N VAL A 214 -0.24 -10.46 -8.56
CA VAL A 214 -0.32 -11.75 -7.89
C VAL A 214 -0.04 -12.82 -8.92
N SER A 215 0.74 -13.83 -8.58
CA SER A 215 1.12 -14.89 -9.50
C SER A 215 1.20 -16.25 -8.83
N LEU A 216 1.15 -17.29 -9.67
CA LEU A 216 1.51 -18.65 -9.28
C LEU A 216 3.03 -18.83 -9.20
N PRO A 217 3.50 -19.94 -8.59
CA PRO A 217 4.92 -20.28 -8.62
C PRO A 217 5.40 -20.41 -10.07
N GLY A 218 6.52 -19.74 -10.38
CA GLY A 218 7.10 -19.71 -11.73
C GLY A 218 7.81 -21.00 -12.15
N PHE A 219 7.98 -21.95 -11.24
CA PHE A 219 8.53 -23.28 -11.54
C PHE A 219 7.98 -24.32 -10.55
N PRO A 220 7.60 -25.52 -11.03
CA PRO A 220 7.27 -26.64 -10.14
C PRO A 220 8.53 -27.10 -9.40
N ARG A 221 8.36 -27.58 -8.17
CA ARG A 221 9.42 -28.20 -7.37
C ARG A 221 9.29 -29.73 -7.41
N ASP A 222 10.41 -30.42 -7.23
CA ASP A 222 10.46 -31.89 -7.15
C ASP A 222 9.58 -32.47 -6.01
N THR A 223 9.23 -31.64 -5.04
CA THR A 223 8.34 -31.99 -3.92
C THR A 223 6.86 -31.92 -4.27
N ASP A 224 6.45 -31.17 -5.30
CA ASP A 224 5.04 -30.83 -5.52
C ASP A 224 4.22 -32.09 -5.80
N ALA A 225 4.69 -32.97 -6.68
CA ALA A 225 4.02 -34.23 -6.98
C ALA A 225 3.86 -35.13 -5.73
N ARG A 226 4.85 -35.12 -4.83
CA ARG A 226 4.78 -35.89 -3.57
C ARG A 226 3.75 -35.30 -2.61
N VAL A 227 3.67 -33.98 -2.53
CA VAL A 227 2.68 -33.27 -1.71
C VAL A 227 1.29 -33.53 -2.26
N PHE A 228 1.05 -33.37 -3.56
CA PHE A 228 -0.27 -33.61 -4.15
C PHE A 228 -0.69 -35.09 -4.14
N ALA A 229 0.24 -36.05 -4.15
CA ALA A 229 -0.13 -37.44 -3.95
C ALA A 229 -0.83 -37.68 -2.59
N THR A 230 -0.50 -36.90 -1.55
CA THR A 230 -1.17 -37.01 -0.24
C THR A 230 -2.65 -36.66 -0.30
N THR A 231 -3.06 -35.75 -1.20
CA THR A 231 -4.47 -35.36 -1.34
C THR A 231 -5.34 -36.44 -1.96
N SER A 232 -4.71 -37.38 -2.68
CA SER A 232 -5.37 -38.56 -3.24
C SER A 232 -5.40 -39.72 -2.26
N VAL A 233 -4.32 -39.91 -1.48
CA VAL A 233 -4.19 -41.05 -0.54
C VAL A 233 -4.92 -40.80 0.78
N LEU A 234 -4.96 -39.56 1.24
CA LEU A 234 -5.53 -39.12 2.52
C LEU A 234 -6.54 -37.97 2.30
N SER A 235 -7.42 -38.11 1.32
CA SER A 235 -8.35 -37.04 0.90
C SER A 235 -9.26 -36.52 2.00
N ASP A 236 -9.59 -37.35 2.99
CA ASP A 236 -10.46 -36.98 4.11
C ASP A 236 -9.74 -36.04 5.10
N GLU A 237 -8.42 -36.13 5.20
CA GLU A 237 -7.59 -35.29 6.08
C GLU A 237 -6.96 -34.11 5.34
N PHE A 238 -6.51 -34.35 4.10
CA PHE A 238 -5.77 -33.39 3.28
C PHE A 238 -6.43 -33.21 1.92
N PRO A 239 -7.68 -32.73 1.85
CA PRO A 239 -8.39 -32.58 0.59
C PRO A 239 -7.63 -31.64 -0.35
N PHE A 240 -7.66 -31.94 -1.64
CA PHE A 240 -7.17 -31.00 -2.65
C PHE A 240 -8.06 -29.76 -2.68
N ASN A 241 -7.43 -28.58 -2.64
CA ASN A 241 -8.10 -27.30 -2.78
C ASN A 241 -7.52 -26.59 -4.00
N ILE A 242 -8.34 -26.44 -5.04
CA ILE A 242 -7.93 -25.75 -6.26
C ILE A 242 -7.55 -24.29 -5.99
N ASP A 243 -8.19 -23.64 -5.00
CA ASP A 243 -7.95 -22.23 -4.72
C ASP A 243 -8.38 -21.81 -3.30
N MET A 244 -7.39 -21.58 -2.44
CA MET A 244 -7.60 -21.11 -1.07
C MET A 244 -8.17 -19.68 -0.98
N ASN A 245 -8.15 -18.91 -2.07
CA ASN A 245 -8.68 -17.54 -2.12
C ASN A 245 -10.18 -17.46 -2.46
N SER A 246 -10.84 -18.62 -2.53
CA SER A 246 -12.28 -18.76 -2.78
C SER A 246 -13.19 -18.42 -1.60
N GLY A 247 -12.62 -18.19 -0.41
CA GLY A 247 -13.35 -18.03 0.85
C GLY A 247 -13.43 -19.31 1.68
N ASN A 248 -12.96 -20.43 1.13
CA ASN A 248 -12.71 -21.68 1.86
C ASN A 248 -11.23 -22.06 1.75
N PRO A 249 -10.40 -21.73 2.75
CA PRO A 249 -8.95 -21.93 2.68
C PRO A 249 -8.51 -23.36 3.05
N LEU A 250 -9.42 -24.26 3.44
CA LEU A 250 -9.07 -25.60 3.92
C LEU A 250 -8.59 -26.51 2.78
N GLY A 251 -7.51 -27.26 3.02
CA GLY A 251 -6.95 -28.23 2.08
C GLY A 251 -5.54 -27.89 1.58
N ILE A 252 -5.08 -28.64 0.58
CA ILE A 252 -3.77 -28.47 -0.06
C ILE A 252 -3.96 -27.99 -1.49
N GLY A 253 -3.32 -26.86 -1.81
CA GLY A 253 -3.40 -26.23 -3.12
C GLY A 253 -2.12 -25.50 -3.48
N TRP A 254 -2.12 -24.85 -4.64
CA TRP A 254 -0.99 -24.04 -5.09
C TRP A 254 -0.98 -22.69 -4.39
N ILE A 255 0.15 -22.35 -3.78
CA ILE A 255 0.33 -21.06 -3.12
C ILE A 255 0.47 -19.95 -4.16
N GLN A 256 -0.22 -18.84 -3.94
CA GLN A 256 -0.11 -17.64 -4.77
C GLN A 256 0.81 -16.64 -4.07
N SER A 257 1.47 -15.79 -4.84
CA SER A 257 2.45 -14.83 -4.32
C SER A 257 2.28 -13.44 -4.91
N SER A 258 2.49 -12.39 -4.12
CA SER A 258 2.56 -11.00 -4.57
C SER A 258 3.89 -10.73 -5.28
N ILE A 259 4.04 -11.30 -6.48
CA ILE A 259 5.24 -11.22 -7.33
C ILE A 259 4.77 -10.80 -8.73
N ASN A 260 5.43 -9.80 -9.30
CA ASN A 260 5.24 -9.37 -10.67
C ASN A 260 6.01 -10.31 -11.61
N LEU A 261 5.32 -10.99 -12.53
CA LEU A 261 5.96 -11.92 -13.45
C LEU A 261 6.71 -11.24 -14.60
N SER A 262 6.50 -9.94 -14.86
CA SER A 262 7.22 -9.27 -15.95
C SER A 262 8.71 -9.12 -15.68
N ASP A 263 9.10 -8.99 -14.41
CA ASP A 263 10.49 -8.79 -13.98
C ASP A 263 10.89 -9.71 -12.80
N ALA A 264 10.01 -10.61 -12.39
CA ALA A 264 10.18 -11.53 -11.27
C ALA A 264 10.48 -10.82 -9.92
N SER A 265 10.06 -9.57 -9.77
CA SER A 265 10.25 -8.79 -8.55
C SER A 265 9.05 -8.86 -7.61
N ARG A 266 9.29 -8.52 -6.33
CA ARG A 266 8.22 -8.35 -5.34
C ARG A 266 7.19 -7.31 -5.77
N SER A 267 5.91 -7.67 -5.69
CA SER A 267 4.79 -6.73 -5.68
C SER A 267 4.45 -6.33 -4.23
N SER A 268 4.44 -5.03 -3.96
CA SER A 268 4.26 -4.41 -2.63
C SER A 268 3.37 -3.19 -2.76
N SER A 269 2.85 -2.65 -1.66
CA SER A 269 2.01 -1.45 -1.77
C SER A 269 2.78 -0.25 -2.33
N ALA A 270 4.10 -0.16 -2.12
CA ALA A 270 4.94 0.87 -2.73
C ALA A 270 5.07 0.66 -4.25
N THR A 271 5.44 -0.54 -4.71
CA THR A 271 5.60 -0.79 -6.15
C THR A 271 4.28 -0.73 -6.92
N SER A 272 3.16 -1.08 -6.29
CA SER A 272 1.84 -1.10 -6.91
C SER A 272 1.13 0.25 -6.82
N TYR A 273 0.94 0.81 -5.61
CA TYR A 273 0.13 2.02 -5.43
C TYR A 273 0.91 3.33 -5.62
N LEU A 274 2.24 3.25 -5.76
CA LEU A 274 3.10 4.35 -6.21
C LEU A 274 3.82 4.01 -7.52
N ALA A 275 3.28 3.09 -8.33
CA ALA A 275 3.75 2.85 -9.70
C ALA A 275 3.83 4.19 -10.48
N PRO A 276 4.66 4.30 -11.54
CA PRO A 276 4.96 5.57 -12.21
C PRO A 276 3.73 6.44 -12.53
N GLN A 277 2.64 5.84 -12.99
CA GLN A 277 1.39 6.53 -13.31
C GLN A 277 0.62 7.08 -12.09
N HIS A 278 0.86 6.53 -10.90
CA HIS A 278 0.23 6.95 -9.66
C HIS A 278 1.06 7.97 -8.91
N ILE A 279 2.37 7.74 -8.81
CA ILE A 279 3.26 8.73 -8.21
C ILE A 279 3.31 9.98 -9.08
N ALA A 280 3.13 9.95 -10.40
CA ALA A 280 3.12 11.18 -11.21
C ALA A 280 1.95 12.16 -10.93
N ARG A 281 0.98 11.81 -10.07
CA ARG A 281 -0.17 12.67 -9.76
C ARG A 281 0.26 13.90 -8.95
N PRO A 282 -0.05 15.12 -9.39
CA PRO A 282 0.45 16.35 -8.76
C PRO A 282 -0.12 16.65 -7.37
N ASN A 283 -1.18 15.94 -6.99
CA ASN A 283 -1.90 16.06 -5.72
C ASN A 283 -1.53 14.97 -4.70
N LEU A 284 -0.53 14.13 -5.00
CA LEU A 284 0.03 13.15 -4.08
C LEU A 284 1.42 13.59 -3.64
N HIS A 285 1.65 13.69 -2.34
CA HIS A 285 2.96 14.04 -1.78
C HIS A 285 3.37 12.96 -0.79
N VAL A 286 4.60 12.44 -0.91
CA VAL A 286 5.13 11.40 -0.02
C VAL A 286 6.43 11.89 0.58
N VAL A 287 6.51 11.91 1.91
CA VAL A 287 7.71 12.34 2.64
C VAL A 287 8.24 11.16 3.43
N LEU A 288 9.47 10.76 3.12
CA LEU A 288 10.21 9.67 3.76
C LEU A 288 10.98 10.16 4.99
N ASN A 289 11.56 9.22 5.73
CA ASN A 289 12.40 9.50 6.91
C ASN A 289 11.72 10.47 7.90
N THR A 290 10.40 10.37 8.03
CA THR A 290 9.55 11.32 8.72
C THR A 290 8.63 10.61 9.70
N LEU A 291 9.04 10.61 10.97
CA LEU A 291 8.29 9.99 12.04
C LEU A 291 7.22 10.96 12.56
N VAL A 292 5.94 10.59 12.38
CA VAL A 292 4.85 11.21 13.14
C VAL A 292 4.95 10.77 14.59
N THR A 293 5.03 11.73 15.50
CA THR A 293 5.21 11.48 16.94
C THR A 293 3.94 11.72 17.74
N ARG A 294 3.07 12.64 17.29
CA ARG A 294 1.81 12.96 17.99
C ARG A 294 0.72 13.38 17.03
N ILE A 295 -0.52 13.03 17.40
CA ILE A 295 -1.73 13.64 16.87
C ILE A 295 -2.17 14.72 17.85
N LEU A 296 -2.37 15.93 17.34
CA LEU A 296 -2.69 17.11 18.13
C LEU A 296 -4.16 17.48 17.92
N ARG A 297 -4.82 17.88 19.00
CA ARG A 297 -6.16 18.45 18.93
C ARG A 297 -6.08 19.78 18.17
N SER A 298 -6.84 19.89 17.08
CA SER A 298 -6.90 21.10 16.25
C SER A 298 -8.06 22.03 16.64
N GLY A 299 -9.02 21.53 17.43
CA GLY A 299 -10.18 22.30 17.86
C GLY A 299 -11.33 21.42 18.35
N SER A 300 -12.54 21.84 18.02
CA SER A 300 -13.78 21.10 18.23
C SER A 300 -14.74 21.33 17.08
N ASN A 301 -15.48 20.30 16.71
CA ASN A 301 -16.52 20.39 15.70
C ASN A 301 -17.68 21.22 16.25
N SER A 302 -18.01 22.33 15.59
CA SER A 302 -19.01 23.30 16.05
C SER A 302 -20.42 22.71 16.22
N ARG A 303 -20.78 21.66 15.46
CA ARG A 303 -22.11 21.03 15.54
C ARG A 303 -22.23 20.00 16.66
N THR A 304 -21.15 19.26 16.91
CA THR A 304 -21.17 18.11 17.83
C THR A 304 -20.45 18.37 19.15
N GLY A 305 -19.69 19.47 19.27
CA GLY A 305 -18.83 19.76 20.40
C GLY A 305 -17.62 18.81 20.55
N LYS A 306 -17.52 17.77 19.73
CA LYS A 306 -16.46 16.76 19.81
C LYS A 306 -15.10 17.33 19.39
N PRO A 307 -13.99 16.90 20.01
CA PRO A 307 -12.65 17.34 19.60
C PRO A 307 -12.35 16.94 18.15
N THR A 308 -11.59 17.79 17.46
CA THR A 308 -11.04 17.51 16.13
C THR A 308 -9.54 17.27 16.21
N PHE A 309 -9.05 16.36 15.38
CA PHE A 309 -7.65 15.91 15.37
C PHE A 309 -7.12 15.95 13.94
N GLN A 310 -6.82 17.15 13.46
CA GLN A 310 -6.36 17.36 12.08
C GLN A 310 -4.90 17.75 11.98
N THR A 311 -4.24 18.03 13.10
CA THR A 311 -2.83 18.44 13.14
C THR A 311 -1.96 17.28 13.61
N VAL A 312 -0.89 17.00 12.87
CA VAL A 312 0.12 16.02 13.28
C VAL A 312 1.45 16.71 13.56
N GLU A 313 2.17 16.21 14.57
CA GLU A 313 3.55 16.58 14.84
C GLU A 313 4.49 15.50 14.33
N TYR A 314 5.51 15.91 13.58
CA TYR A 314 6.47 15.00 12.95
C TYR A 314 7.91 15.49 13.09
N THR A 315 8.87 14.58 12.88
CA THR A 315 10.30 14.86 12.97
C THR A 315 11.12 13.89 12.12
N SER A 316 12.30 14.30 11.68
CA SER A 316 13.24 13.43 10.95
C SER A 316 13.92 12.39 11.84
N SER A 317 14.05 12.65 13.15
CA SER A 317 14.65 11.71 14.09
C SER A 317 14.17 11.99 15.51
N THR A 318 14.15 10.96 16.35
CA THR A 318 13.78 11.09 17.77
C THR A 318 14.86 11.79 18.61
N ARG A 319 16.09 11.98 18.08
CA ARG A 319 17.22 12.60 18.78
C ARG A 319 17.62 13.92 18.13
N GLY A 320 17.50 15.03 18.86
CA GLY A 320 18.06 16.33 18.48
C GLY A 320 17.44 17.02 17.26
N SER A 321 16.45 16.40 16.59
CA SER A 321 15.80 17.00 15.43
C SER A 321 14.68 17.96 15.80
N ALA A 322 14.51 18.98 14.96
CA ALA A 322 13.37 19.87 15.04
C ALA A 322 12.05 19.10 14.87
N ARG A 323 11.02 19.59 15.53
CA ARG A 323 9.65 19.07 15.42
C ARG A 323 8.84 20.06 14.63
N PHE A 324 8.13 19.55 13.63
CA PHE A 324 7.30 20.33 12.75
C PHE A 324 5.84 19.92 12.92
N ARG A 325 4.94 20.74 12.38
CA ARG A 325 3.50 20.49 12.41
C ARG A 325 2.92 20.73 11.05
N VAL A 326 1.95 19.90 10.68
CA VAL A 326 1.15 20.07 9.47
C VAL A 326 -0.31 19.75 9.81
N THR A 327 -1.23 20.50 9.22
CA THR A 327 -2.66 20.39 9.50
C THR A 327 -3.43 20.06 8.23
N ALA A 328 -4.22 19.00 8.28
CA ALA A 328 -5.16 18.62 7.23
C ALA A 328 -6.38 19.54 7.26
N THR A 329 -6.93 19.91 6.10
CA THR A 329 -8.21 20.64 6.05
C THR A 329 -9.40 19.72 6.29
N LYS A 330 -9.28 18.42 5.96
CA LYS A 330 -10.31 17.40 6.16
C LYS A 330 -9.92 16.41 7.25
N GLU A 331 -9.11 15.40 6.94
CA GLU A 331 -8.90 14.27 7.84
C GLU A 331 -7.43 13.85 7.99
N VAL A 332 -7.12 13.31 9.16
CA VAL A 332 -5.87 12.56 9.42
C VAL A 332 -6.23 11.09 9.48
N ILE A 333 -5.57 10.28 8.66
CA ILE A 333 -5.79 8.83 8.56
C ILE A 333 -4.59 8.13 9.17
N LEU A 334 -4.84 7.37 10.25
CA LEU A 334 -3.80 6.58 10.91
C LEU A 334 -3.61 5.25 10.19
N SER A 335 -2.40 5.00 9.70
CA SER A 335 -2.02 3.80 8.95
C SER A 335 -0.64 3.28 9.34
N ALA A 336 -0.21 3.54 10.58
CA ALA A 336 1.09 3.15 11.14
C ALA A 336 1.16 1.67 11.56
N GLY A 337 0.27 0.83 11.05
CA GLY A 337 0.16 -0.59 11.40
C GLY A 337 -0.46 -0.86 12.77
N SER A 338 -0.74 -2.13 13.08
CA SER A 338 -1.42 -2.56 14.32
C SER A 338 -0.65 -2.25 15.61
N ILE A 339 0.67 -2.06 15.53
CA ILE A 339 1.53 -1.72 16.67
C ILE A 339 1.73 -0.20 16.77
N GLY A 340 2.05 0.47 15.66
CA GLY A 340 2.31 1.91 15.65
C GLY A 340 1.05 2.76 15.83
N THR A 341 -0.07 2.34 15.24
CA THR A 341 -1.34 3.07 15.32
C THR A 341 -1.82 3.27 16.76
N PRO A 342 -1.98 2.23 17.62
CA PRO A 342 -2.43 2.42 19.01
C PRO A 342 -1.43 3.17 19.89
N ALA A 343 -0.14 3.23 19.52
CA ALA A 343 0.89 3.91 20.28
C ALA A 343 0.73 5.44 20.31
N TYR A 344 -0.14 6.03 19.48
CA TYR A 344 -0.48 7.45 19.51
C TYR A 344 -1.46 7.75 20.67
N PRO A 345 -0.98 8.20 21.86
CA PRO A 345 -1.72 8.09 23.12
C PRO A 345 -2.98 8.97 23.18
N ASN A 346 -3.00 10.04 22.39
CA ASN A 346 -4.10 11.00 22.34
C ASN A 346 -5.20 10.58 21.35
N ALA A 347 -4.97 9.58 20.49
CA ALA A 347 -5.93 9.17 19.47
C ALA A 347 -7.01 8.21 20.01
N PHE A 348 -6.77 7.45 21.08
CA PHE A 348 -7.68 6.36 21.46
C PHE A 348 -8.55 6.63 22.69
N ARG A 349 -8.26 7.65 23.50
CA ARG A 349 -9.06 7.93 24.71
C ARG A 349 -10.47 8.45 24.42
N ASP A 350 -10.69 9.09 23.26
CA ASP A 350 -11.97 9.74 22.92
C ASP A 350 -12.60 9.25 21.58
N TRP A 351 -11.98 8.31 20.88
CA TRP A 351 -12.47 7.85 19.58
C TRP A 351 -13.53 6.74 19.75
N ARG A 352 -14.80 7.10 19.52
CA ARG A 352 -15.78 6.11 19.03
C ARG A 352 -15.53 5.96 17.53
N PHE A 353 -15.20 4.75 17.07
CA PHE A 353 -15.05 4.44 15.64
C PHE A 353 -16.20 5.06 14.86
N ARG A 354 -15.92 6.03 13.97
CA ARG A 354 -16.91 6.47 12.99
C ARG A 354 -16.96 5.44 11.88
N LYS A 355 -18.17 5.13 11.41
CA LYS A 355 -18.39 4.51 10.11
C LYS A 355 -17.61 5.32 9.07
N PHE A 356 -16.72 4.67 8.34
CA PHE A 356 -16.11 5.26 7.15
C PHE A 356 -17.15 5.23 6.04
N ASP A 357 -18.00 6.25 5.95
CA ASP A 357 -18.79 6.49 4.76
C ASP A 357 -17.89 7.19 3.74
N ILE A 358 -17.10 6.40 3.00
CA ILE A 358 -16.70 6.86 1.67
C ILE A 358 -18.01 6.92 0.88
N ALA A 359 -18.43 8.13 0.50
CA ALA A 359 -19.64 8.33 -0.28
C ALA A 359 -19.48 7.63 -1.64
N TRP A 360 -19.97 6.39 -1.73
CA TRP A 360 -20.07 5.65 -2.97
C TRP A 360 -21.40 6.00 -3.61
N ASN A 361 -21.32 6.75 -4.71
CA ASN A 361 -22.46 7.15 -5.52
C ASN A 361 -23.08 5.87 -6.15
N SER A 362 -24.01 5.24 -5.45
CA SER A 362 -24.83 4.15 -5.97
C SER A 362 -26.26 4.66 -6.09
N THR A 363 -26.61 5.11 -7.29
CA THR A 363 -27.99 5.37 -7.68
C THR A 363 -28.71 4.02 -7.77
N GLY A 364 -29.51 3.68 -6.76
CA GLY A 364 -30.36 2.50 -6.75
C GLY A 364 -31.31 2.49 -5.55
N PRO A 365 -32.59 2.09 -5.72
CA PRO A 365 -33.60 2.25 -4.68
C PRO A 365 -33.36 1.27 -3.52
N GLN A 366 -33.37 1.81 -2.31
CA GLN A 366 -33.44 1.05 -1.06
C GLN A 366 -34.79 0.32 -0.97
N PRO A 367 -34.84 -1.02 -0.76
CA PRO A 367 -36.05 -1.66 -0.29
C PRO A 367 -36.18 -1.43 1.21
N SER A 368 -37.23 -0.73 1.61
CA SER A 368 -37.74 -0.70 2.97
C SER A 368 -38.34 -2.05 3.34
N PHE A 369 -37.84 -2.78 4.33
CA PHE A 369 -38.67 -3.75 5.06
C PHE A 369 -38.28 -3.93 6.53
N CYS A 370 -39.23 -3.53 7.37
CA CYS A 370 -39.72 -4.11 8.62
C CYS A 370 -38.82 -5.03 9.46
N ARG A 371 -38.63 -4.61 10.72
CA ARG A 371 -38.33 -5.47 11.87
C ARG A 371 -39.45 -6.49 12.10
N PRO A 372 -39.11 -7.63 12.70
CA PRO A 372 -39.87 -8.17 13.81
C PRO A 372 -39.07 -7.99 15.10
N GLU A 373 -39.69 -7.33 16.09
CA GLU A 373 -39.47 -7.65 17.49
C GLU A 373 -39.91 -9.09 17.74
N LEU A 374 -39.25 -9.79 18.65
CA LEU A 374 -39.87 -10.84 19.48
C LEU A 374 -38.94 -11.11 20.69
N ASP A 375 -39.49 -10.79 21.85
CA ASP A 375 -39.29 -11.25 23.24
C ASP A 375 -37.93 -11.76 23.73
#